data_AF-A0A073K8Q2-F1
#
_entry.id   AF-A0A073K8Q2-F1
#
_cell.length_a   1.000
_cell.length_b   1.000
_cell.length_c   1.000
_cell.angle_alpha   90.00
_cell.angle_beta   90.00
_cell.angle_gamma   90.00
#
_symmetry.space_group_name_H-M   'P 1'
#
loop_
_entity.id
_entity.type
_entity.pdbx_description
1 polymer ?
#
loop_
_entity_poly.entity_id
_entity_poly.type
_entity_poly.pdbx_seq_one_letter_code
_entity_poly.pdbx_strand_id
1 'polypeptide(L)'
;MLAPNYIVTTWRKFDSFPMETLTKAWFYQKGTTKKQRSVSLMKEHREEYGITGNCFDLAIWLLDEFKNDGITAYPIGRHLHTERAHVAVITLDEKGRRYLCDLGDQWLDPILIDSNSEDYTDEILSGFFPAAKVQVKSTEHDAHWEFCNWESFLSTSEGLFRDEDLLTIEDWANRIHRKTSYQKQLLTDALQLYMTKS
;
A
#
# COMPACT_ATOMS: atom_id res chain seq x y z
N MET A 1 -14.54 -7.73 10.49
CA MET A 1 -13.51 -7.51 9.45
C MET A 1 -14.08 -6.83 8.20
N LEU A 2 -15.27 -7.23 7.73
CA LEU A 2 -15.93 -6.58 6.60
C LEU A 2 -16.44 -5.18 6.97
N ALA A 3 -16.38 -4.27 6.00
CA ALA A 3 -16.99 -2.95 6.11
C ALA A 3 -18.52 -3.01 6.07
N PRO A 4 -19.21 -2.08 6.75
CA PRO A 4 -20.66 -1.88 6.59
C PRO A 4 -21.07 -1.69 5.14
N ASN A 5 -22.28 -2.13 4.79
CA ASN A 5 -22.77 -2.10 3.40
C ASN A 5 -22.71 -0.72 2.74
N TYR A 6 -22.95 0.36 3.47
CA TYR A 6 -22.91 1.71 2.87
C TYR A 6 -21.49 2.12 2.43
N ILE A 7 -20.44 1.74 3.18
CA ILE A 7 -19.04 1.93 2.77
C ILE A 7 -18.75 1.08 1.52
N VAL A 8 -19.20 -0.18 1.52
CA VAL A 8 -19.03 -1.10 0.39
C VAL A 8 -19.77 -0.59 -0.86
N THR A 9 -20.96 -0.02 -0.72
CA THR A 9 -21.72 0.56 -1.83
C THR A 9 -20.99 1.73 -2.47
N THR A 10 -20.43 2.65 -1.68
CA THR A 10 -19.62 3.76 -2.23
C THR A 10 -18.35 3.23 -2.90
N TRP A 11 -17.68 2.27 -2.28
CA TRP A 11 -16.49 1.62 -2.84
C TRP A 11 -16.77 0.97 -4.20
N ARG A 12 -17.86 0.23 -4.33
CA ARG A 12 -18.22 -0.49 -5.57
C ARG A 12 -18.62 0.40 -6.74
N LYS A 13 -18.80 1.72 -6.53
CA LYS A 13 -18.89 2.68 -7.64
C LYS A 13 -17.66 2.59 -8.57
N PHE A 14 -16.53 2.11 -8.05
CA PHE A 14 -15.26 1.99 -8.76
C PHE A 14 -14.99 0.59 -9.35
N ASP A 15 -15.93 -0.36 -9.26
CA ASP A 15 -15.73 -1.74 -9.78
C ASP A 15 -15.38 -1.78 -11.29
N SER A 16 -15.81 -0.77 -12.04
CA SER A 16 -15.53 -0.62 -13.48
C SER A 16 -14.33 0.27 -13.79
N PHE A 17 -13.60 0.74 -12.79
CA PHE A 17 -12.53 1.72 -12.93
C PHE A 17 -11.20 0.98 -12.88
N PRO A 18 -10.50 0.73 -14.00
CA PRO A 18 -9.15 0.16 -13.92
C PRO A 18 -8.19 1.17 -13.29
N MET A 19 -7.21 0.73 -12.51
CA MET A 19 -6.07 1.58 -12.17
C MET A 19 -5.08 1.61 -13.35
N GLU A 20 -4.64 2.80 -13.73
CA GLU A 20 -3.68 2.97 -14.82
C GLU A 20 -2.78 4.20 -14.63
N THR A 21 -1.64 4.24 -15.31
CA THR A 21 -0.66 5.34 -15.21
C THR A 21 -0.48 6.13 -16.52
N LEU A 22 -1.16 5.71 -17.59
CA LEU A 22 -1.09 6.34 -18.91
C LEU A 22 -1.69 7.75 -18.89
N THR A 23 -2.82 7.93 -18.21
CA THR A 23 -3.47 9.23 -18.07
C THR A 23 -2.57 10.23 -17.39
N LYS A 24 -1.80 9.79 -16.39
CA LYS A 24 -0.86 10.67 -15.68
C LYS A 24 0.27 11.12 -16.60
N ALA A 25 0.81 10.22 -17.41
CA ALA A 25 1.82 10.55 -18.42
C ALA A 25 1.26 11.52 -19.47
N TRP A 26 0.08 11.24 -20.02
CA TRP A 26 -0.60 12.07 -21.00
C TRP A 26 -0.94 13.47 -20.47
N PHE A 27 -1.52 13.54 -19.27
CA PHE A 27 -1.88 14.82 -18.64
C PHE A 27 -0.64 15.65 -18.29
N TYR A 28 0.45 15.00 -17.87
CA TYR A 28 1.71 15.69 -17.60
C TYR A 28 2.29 16.39 -18.84
N GLN A 29 2.16 15.77 -20.02
CA GLN A 29 2.64 16.32 -21.30
C GLN A 29 1.84 17.53 -21.78
N LYS A 30 0.59 17.71 -21.35
CA LYS A 30 -0.23 18.88 -21.70
C LYS A 30 0.27 20.21 -21.10
N GLY A 31 1.38 20.21 -20.36
CA GLY A 31 2.03 21.44 -19.89
C GLY A 31 1.22 22.21 -18.84
N THR A 32 0.27 21.54 -18.17
CA THR A 32 -0.56 22.17 -17.14
C THR A 32 0.27 22.61 -15.94
N THR A 33 -0.09 23.75 -15.35
CA THR A 33 0.54 24.28 -14.12
C THR A 33 0.28 23.40 -12.90
N LYS A 34 -0.88 22.72 -12.85
CA LYS A 34 -1.20 21.70 -11.85
C LYS A 34 -1.04 20.30 -12.46
N LYS A 35 -0.17 19.49 -11.85
CA LYS A 35 0.10 18.11 -12.29
C LYS A 35 -0.93 17.08 -11.82
N GLN A 36 -1.63 17.37 -10.71
CA GLN A 36 -2.72 16.54 -10.19
C GLN A 36 -4.06 17.10 -10.66
N ARG A 37 -4.93 16.24 -11.20
CA ARG A 37 -6.27 16.64 -11.68
C ARG A 37 -7.22 16.86 -10.51
N SER A 38 -8.22 17.73 -10.71
CA SER A 38 -9.37 17.84 -9.82
C SER A 38 -10.37 16.72 -10.10
N VAL A 39 -11.25 16.40 -9.14
CA VAL A 39 -12.28 15.35 -9.32
C VAL A 39 -13.22 15.68 -10.47
N SER A 40 -13.63 16.95 -10.61
CA SER A 40 -14.47 17.39 -11.73
C SER A 40 -13.82 17.09 -13.09
N LEU A 41 -12.50 17.34 -13.21
CA LEU A 41 -11.76 17.06 -14.44
C LEU A 41 -11.53 15.55 -14.65
N MET A 42 -11.41 14.75 -13.57
CA MET A 42 -11.37 13.29 -13.68
C MET A 42 -12.72 12.73 -14.19
N LYS A 43 -13.84 13.26 -13.67
CA LYS A 43 -15.20 12.91 -14.11
C LYS A 43 -15.39 13.22 -15.61
N GLU A 44 -15.00 14.42 -16.04
CA GLU A 44 -15.01 14.83 -17.46
C GLU A 44 -14.16 13.91 -18.35
N HIS A 45 -12.90 13.67 -17.97
CA HIS A 45 -12.02 12.78 -18.74
C HIS A 45 -12.53 11.33 -18.82
N ARG A 46 -13.18 10.83 -17.76
CA ARG A 46 -13.78 9.49 -17.77
C ARG A 46 -14.97 9.43 -18.72
N GLU A 47 -15.80 10.47 -18.75
CA GLU A 47 -16.94 10.57 -19.67
C GLU A 47 -16.47 10.67 -21.14
N GLU A 48 -15.46 11.50 -21.41
CA GLU A 48 -14.98 11.73 -22.77
C GLU A 48 -14.10 10.60 -23.31
N TYR A 49 -13.20 10.06 -22.48
CA TYR A 49 -12.14 9.14 -22.93
C TYR A 49 -12.19 7.75 -22.28
N GLY A 50 -13.08 7.52 -21.31
CA GLY A 50 -13.11 6.26 -20.55
C GLY A 50 -11.95 6.10 -19.56
N ILE A 51 -11.07 7.10 -19.41
CA ILE A 51 -9.86 7.01 -18.60
C ILE A 51 -10.14 7.29 -17.11
N THR A 52 -9.33 6.69 -16.25
CA THR A 52 -9.47 6.77 -14.79
C THR A 52 -8.28 7.49 -14.21
N GLY A 53 -7.25 6.77 -13.74
CA GLY A 53 -6.04 7.33 -13.15
C GLY A 53 -5.28 6.33 -12.27
N ASN A 54 -4.22 6.83 -11.66
CA ASN A 54 -3.40 6.05 -10.74
C ASN A 54 -3.95 6.12 -9.30
N CYS A 55 -3.24 5.55 -8.33
CA CYS A 55 -3.65 5.57 -6.91
C CYS A 55 -3.98 6.97 -6.36
N PHE A 56 -3.33 8.04 -6.84
CA PHE A 56 -3.65 9.41 -6.40
C PHE A 56 -4.98 9.90 -6.94
N ASP A 57 -5.23 9.74 -8.24
CA ASP A 57 -6.50 10.12 -8.84
C ASP A 57 -7.66 9.35 -8.18
N LEU A 58 -7.50 8.04 -8.04
CA LEU A 58 -8.52 7.17 -7.45
C LEU A 58 -8.76 7.47 -5.97
N ALA A 59 -7.73 7.69 -5.16
CA ALA A 59 -7.90 8.05 -3.75
C ALA A 59 -8.60 9.41 -3.58
N ILE A 60 -8.23 10.42 -4.39
CA ILE A 60 -8.86 11.75 -4.34
C ILE A 60 -10.32 11.67 -4.78
N TRP A 61 -10.63 10.89 -5.83
CA TRP A 61 -12.00 10.69 -6.28
C TRP A 61 -12.81 9.92 -5.25
N LEU A 62 -12.27 8.87 -4.65
CA LEU A 62 -12.93 8.10 -3.61
C LEU A 62 -13.27 8.95 -2.38
N LEU A 63 -12.37 9.85 -1.97
CA LEU A 63 -12.65 10.82 -0.90
C LEU A 63 -13.84 11.73 -1.23
N ASP A 64 -13.96 12.19 -2.48
CA ASP A 64 -15.12 12.98 -2.93
C ASP A 64 -16.41 12.17 -2.87
N GLU A 65 -16.39 10.92 -3.32
CA GLU A 65 -17.57 10.04 -3.26
C GLU A 65 -17.98 9.71 -1.82
N PHE A 66 -17.02 9.42 -0.92
CA PHE A 66 -17.34 9.24 0.50
C PHE A 66 -17.94 10.51 1.11
N LYS A 67 -17.37 11.68 0.81
CA LYS A 67 -17.91 12.95 1.28
C LYS A 67 -19.33 13.18 0.76
N ASN A 68 -19.60 12.90 -0.51
CA ASN A 68 -20.92 13.05 -1.12
C ASN A 68 -21.96 12.11 -0.48
N ASP A 69 -21.53 10.92 -0.06
CA ASP A 69 -22.37 9.93 0.62
C ASP A 69 -22.44 10.17 2.15
N GLY A 70 -21.83 11.24 2.68
CA GLY A 70 -21.86 11.58 4.11
C GLY A 70 -20.95 10.72 5.00
N ILE A 71 -19.99 10.00 4.40
CA ILE A 71 -19.07 9.09 5.07
C ILE A 71 -17.79 9.84 5.45
N THR A 72 -17.39 9.76 6.71
CA THR A 72 -16.14 10.38 7.17
C THR A 72 -14.96 9.57 6.64
N ALA A 73 -14.04 10.24 5.97
CA ALA A 73 -12.86 9.61 5.38
C ALA A 73 -11.66 10.56 5.37
N TYR A 74 -10.45 10.01 5.37
CA TYR A 74 -9.21 10.78 5.27
C TYR A 74 -8.14 10.03 4.46
N PRO A 75 -7.27 10.76 3.73
CA PRO A 75 -6.19 10.13 2.99
C PRO A 75 -5.08 9.62 3.91
N ILE A 76 -4.45 8.53 3.51
CA ILE A 76 -3.17 8.08 4.05
C ILE A 76 -2.17 7.91 2.90
N GLY A 77 -0.88 8.06 3.19
CA GLY A 77 0.16 7.92 2.19
C GLY A 77 1.49 7.49 2.80
N ARG A 78 2.31 6.83 1.98
CA ARG A 78 3.65 6.38 2.34
C ARG A 78 4.65 6.80 1.27
N HIS A 79 5.89 7.08 1.68
CA HIS A 79 7.00 7.43 0.78
C HIS A 79 6.68 8.60 -0.17
N LEU A 80 5.88 9.56 0.29
CA LEU A 80 5.51 10.73 -0.49
C LEU A 80 6.77 11.47 -0.96
N HIS A 81 6.68 12.10 -2.13
CA HIS A 81 7.80 12.77 -2.81
C HIS A 81 8.90 11.85 -3.34
N THR A 82 8.65 10.54 -3.38
CA THR A 82 9.55 9.55 -4.01
C THR A 82 8.82 8.80 -5.13
N GLU A 83 9.57 8.06 -5.94
CA GLU A 83 9.00 7.15 -6.96
C GLU A 83 8.20 5.98 -6.34
N ARG A 84 8.38 5.73 -5.04
CA ARG A 84 7.66 4.68 -4.29
C ARG A 84 6.41 5.21 -3.58
N ALA A 85 5.98 6.42 -3.91
CA ALA A 85 4.83 7.05 -3.28
C ALA A 85 3.55 6.25 -3.54
N HIS A 86 2.83 5.94 -2.46
CA HIS A 86 1.53 5.27 -2.51
C HIS A 86 0.54 5.98 -1.61
N VAL A 87 -0.74 5.98 -2.01
CA VAL A 87 -1.82 6.61 -1.27
C VAL A 87 -3.05 5.73 -1.27
N ALA A 88 -3.78 5.75 -0.17
CA ALA A 88 -5.04 5.05 0.05
C ALA A 88 -5.96 5.93 0.91
N VAL A 89 -7.14 5.42 1.24
CA VAL A 89 -8.15 6.13 2.05
C VAL A 89 -8.48 5.30 3.29
N ILE A 90 -8.64 5.96 4.43
CA ILE A 90 -9.31 5.38 5.60
C ILE A 90 -10.71 5.96 5.68
N THR A 91 -11.71 5.09 5.86
CA THR A 91 -13.08 5.49 6.21
C THR A 91 -13.40 5.13 7.64
N LEU A 92 -14.31 5.88 8.25
CA LEU A 92 -14.86 5.60 9.57
C LEU A 92 -16.31 5.18 9.45
N ASP A 93 -16.69 4.18 10.24
CA ASP A 93 -18.10 3.87 10.44
C ASP A 93 -18.76 4.73 11.53
N GLU A 94 -20.05 4.50 11.80
CA GLU A 94 -20.82 5.21 12.83
C GLU A 94 -20.23 5.06 14.25
N LYS A 95 -19.45 4.00 14.51
CA LYS A 95 -18.76 3.74 15.77
C LYS A 95 -17.34 4.31 15.79
N GLY A 96 -16.92 4.99 14.72
CA GLY A 96 -15.56 5.50 14.55
C GLY A 96 -14.54 4.45 14.15
N ARG A 97 -14.98 3.24 13.78
CA ARG A 97 -14.08 2.14 13.40
C ARG A 97 -13.50 2.39 12.02
N ARG A 98 -12.20 2.14 11.88
CA ARG A 98 -11.41 2.47 10.70
C ARG A 98 -11.34 1.31 9.72
N TYR A 99 -11.63 1.61 8.46
CA TYR A 99 -11.55 0.68 7.34
C TYR A 99 -10.56 1.21 6.29
N LEU A 100 -9.61 0.37 5.88
CA LEU A 100 -8.70 0.65 4.79
C LEU A 100 -9.40 0.44 3.44
N CYS A 101 -9.36 1.46 2.60
CA CYS A 101 -9.91 1.47 1.25
C CYS A 101 -8.79 1.88 0.27
N ASP A 102 -8.24 0.92 -0.47
CA ASP A 102 -7.10 1.15 -1.36
C ASP A 102 -7.45 0.83 -2.81
N LEU A 103 -7.95 1.81 -3.57
CA LEU A 103 -8.23 1.61 -5.01
C LEU A 103 -6.97 1.48 -5.86
N GLY A 104 -5.76 1.60 -5.28
CA GLY A 104 -4.54 1.17 -5.94
C GLY A 104 -4.36 -0.35 -5.93
N ASP A 105 -4.99 -1.01 -4.96
CA ASP A 105 -5.12 -2.46 -4.84
C ASP A 105 -6.60 -2.84 -4.93
N GLN A 106 -7.18 -2.62 -6.11
CA GLN A 106 -8.61 -2.76 -6.47
C GLN A 106 -9.24 -4.12 -6.19
N TRP A 107 -8.42 -5.05 -5.74
CA TRP A 107 -8.72 -6.43 -5.48
C TRP A 107 -9.12 -6.66 -4.01
N LEU A 108 -8.96 -5.65 -3.14
CA LEU A 108 -9.26 -5.74 -1.72
C LEU A 108 -10.53 -4.95 -1.38
N ASP A 109 -11.58 -5.64 -0.95
CA ASP A 109 -12.74 -4.99 -0.34
C ASP A 109 -12.33 -4.23 0.94
N PRO A 110 -13.00 -3.12 1.29
CA PRO A 110 -12.67 -2.33 2.48
C PRO A 110 -12.55 -3.18 3.74
N ILE A 111 -11.40 -3.07 4.42
CA ILE A 111 -11.02 -3.97 5.50
C ILE A 111 -10.81 -3.24 6.83
N LEU A 112 -11.37 -3.78 7.90
CA LEU A 112 -11.21 -3.25 9.26
C LEU A 112 -9.73 -3.31 9.69
N ILE A 113 -9.21 -2.18 10.21
CA ILE A 113 -7.83 -2.09 10.71
C ILE A 113 -7.73 -1.84 12.22
N ASP A 114 -8.85 -1.75 12.92
CA ASP A 114 -8.89 -1.55 14.36
C ASP A 114 -8.79 -2.87 15.11
N SER A 115 -7.60 -3.19 15.62
CA SER A 115 -7.33 -4.42 16.35
C SER A 115 -8.09 -4.56 17.67
N ASN A 116 -8.52 -3.44 18.26
CA ASN A 116 -9.32 -3.42 19.49
C ASN A 116 -10.83 -3.63 19.26
N SER A 117 -11.27 -3.76 18.01
CA SER A 117 -12.68 -4.01 17.68
C SER A 117 -13.04 -5.48 17.94
N GLU A 118 -14.24 -5.75 18.45
CA GLU A 118 -14.76 -7.13 18.58
C GLU A 118 -14.88 -7.84 17.23
N ASP A 119 -15.02 -7.06 16.15
CA ASP A 119 -15.08 -7.59 14.78
C ASP A 119 -13.69 -7.83 14.16
N TYR A 120 -12.60 -7.59 14.89
CA TYR A 120 -11.24 -7.84 14.43
C TYR A 120 -10.81 -9.29 14.66
N THR A 121 -9.98 -9.81 13.76
CA THR A 121 -9.27 -11.08 13.93
C THR A 121 -7.93 -11.03 13.21
N ASP A 122 -6.93 -11.71 13.76
CA ASP A 122 -5.61 -11.93 13.16
C ASP A 122 -5.55 -13.20 12.31
N GLU A 123 -6.67 -13.93 12.21
CA GLU A 123 -6.82 -15.09 11.35
C GLU A 123 -6.75 -14.73 9.86
N ILE A 124 -6.42 -15.74 9.05
CA ILE A 124 -6.45 -15.62 7.60
C ILE A 124 -7.88 -15.75 7.10
N LEU A 125 -8.36 -14.75 6.38
CA LEU A 125 -9.73 -14.70 5.86
C LEU A 125 -9.78 -14.90 4.35
N SER A 126 -10.85 -15.53 3.88
CA SER A 126 -11.23 -15.64 2.47
C SER A 126 -12.45 -14.76 2.16
N GLY A 127 -12.77 -14.57 0.87
CA GLY A 127 -13.96 -13.82 0.46
C GLY A 127 -13.77 -12.30 0.31
N PHE A 128 -12.56 -11.79 0.55
CA PHE A 128 -12.17 -10.41 0.23
C PHE A 128 -11.72 -10.23 -1.23
N PHE A 129 -11.56 -11.34 -1.97
CA PHE A 129 -11.14 -11.43 -3.38
C PHE A 129 -11.66 -12.74 -4.00
N PRO A 130 -11.81 -12.85 -5.34
CA PRO A 130 -12.19 -14.12 -5.99
C PRO A 130 -11.19 -15.29 -5.83
N ALA A 131 -9.99 -15.09 -5.27
CA ALA A 131 -8.96 -16.13 -5.03
C ALA A 131 -7.76 -15.74 -4.10
N ALA A 132 -7.93 -15.04 -2.96
CA ALA A 132 -6.81 -14.54 -2.16
C ALA A 132 -7.16 -14.47 -0.67
N LYS A 133 -6.17 -14.86 0.13
CA LYS A 133 -6.19 -14.90 1.58
C LYS A 133 -5.65 -13.57 2.11
N VAL A 134 -6.35 -12.94 3.03
CA VAL A 134 -5.95 -11.66 3.63
C VAL A 134 -5.71 -11.84 5.13
N GLN A 135 -4.69 -11.15 5.66
CA GLN A 135 -4.39 -11.07 7.09
C GLN A 135 -4.06 -9.62 7.45
N VAL A 136 -4.74 -9.06 8.45
CA VAL A 136 -4.41 -7.75 9.03
C VAL A 136 -3.75 -7.98 10.37
N LYS A 137 -2.48 -7.60 10.49
CA LYS A 137 -1.74 -7.74 11.75
C LYS A 137 -1.74 -6.42 12.51
N SER A 138 -2.14 -6.47 13.77
CA SER A 138 -1.93 -5.38 14.71
C SER A 138 -0.43 -5.26 14.98
N THR A 139 0.22 -4.22 14.44
CA THR A 139 1.63 -3.97 14.73
C THR A 139 1.69 -3.15 16.02
N GLU A 140 1.55 -3.78 17.18
CA GLU A 140 1.87 -3.06 18.42
C GLU A 140 3.38 -2.86 18.58
N HIS A 141 4.22 -3.73 18.00
CA HIS A 141 5.67 -3.50 17.90
C HIS A 141 6.28 -4.31 16.73
N ASP A 142 6.18 -3.81 15.50
CA ASP A 142 6.85 -4.46 14.36
C ASP A 142 8.22 -3.84 14.13
N ALA A 143 9.22 -4.41 14.81
CA ALA A 143 10.60 -4.27 14.41
C ALA A 143 10.93 -5.36 13.39
N HIS A 144 11.06 -5.02 12.10
CA HIS A 144 11.51 -5.95 11.07
C HIS A 144 12.86 -5.56 10.51
N TRP A 145 13.71 -6.56 10.34
CA TRP A 145 15.06 -6.40 9.84
C TRP A 145 15.09 -6.71 8.34
N GLU A 146 15.63 -5.78 7.55
CA GLU A 146 15.72 -5.89 6.10
C GLU A 146 17.19 -5.95 5.65
N PHE A 147 17.46 -6.70 4.58
CA PHE A 147 18.72 -6.70 3.85
C PHE A 147 18.43 -6.54 2.36
N CYS A 148 18.92 -5.45 1.76
CA CYS A 148 18.78 -5.17 0.33
C CYS A 148 19.93 -4.30 -0.18
N ASN A 149 20.37 -4.48 -1.43
CA ASN A 149 21.40 -3.66 -2.06
C ASN A 149 22.71 -3.51 -1.24
N TRP A 150 23.13 -4.57 -0.55
CA TRP A 150 24.29 -4.55 0.33
C TRP A 150 24.17 -3.56 1.52
N GLU A 151 22.94 -3.23 1.91
CA GLU A 151 22.62 -2.50 3.14
C GLU A 151 21.69 -3.36 4.03
N SER A 152 21.75 -3.17 5.35
CA SER A 152 20.76 -3.73 6.28
C SER A 152 20.34 -2.75 7.36
N PHE A 153 19.09 -2.85 7.79
CA PHE A 153 18.53 -1.96 8.81
C PHE A 153 17.35 -2.60 9.54
N LEU A 154 17.14 -2.16 10.78
CA LEU A 154 15.94 -2.45 11.56
C LEU A 154 14.93 -1.33 11.35
N SER A 155 13.80 -1.66 10.76
CA SER A 155 12.65 -0.79 10.58
C SER A 155 11.70 -0.97 11.76
N THR A 156 11.42 0.12 12.49
CA THR A 156 10.54 0.13 13.65
C THR A 156 9.55 1.29 13.55
N SER A 157 8.55 1.31 14.44
CA SER A 157 7.66 2.46 14.61
C SER A 157 8.38 3.76 15.04
N GLU A 158 9.59 3.66 15.59
CA GLU A 158 10.39 4.80 16.05
C GLU A 158 11.39 5.31 15.00
N GLY A 159 11.50 4.61 13.86
CA GLY A 159 12.40 4.97 12.76
C GLY A 159 13.23 3.80 12.24
N LEU A 160 14.20 4.15 11.38
CA LEU A 160 15.12 3.22 10.73
C LEU A 160 16.48 3.25 11.46
N PHE A 161 16.91 2.10 11.96
CA PHE A 161 18.21 1.91 12.60
C PHE A 161 19.10 1.08 11.68
N ARG A 162 20.05 1.73 11.00
CA ARG A 162 20.97 1.07 10.06
C ARG A 162 22.01 0.26 10.83
N ASP A 163 22.30 -0.95 10.35
CA ASP A 163 23.47 -1.67 10.81
C ASP A 163 24.74 -1.09 10.17
N GLU A 164 25.90 -1.43 10.73
CA GLU A 164 27.20 -1.09 10.15
C GLU A 164 27.39 -1.75 8.77
N ASP A 165 28.04 -1.05 7.86
CA ASP A 165 28.40 -1.59 6.54
C ASP A 165 29.37 -2.76 6.67
N LEU A 166 29.21 -3.77 5.81
CA LEU A 166 30.08 -4.94 5.76
C LEU A 166 30.71 -5.08 4.38
N LEU A 167 31.98 -5.46 4.36
CA LEU A 167 32.80 -5.48 3.15
C LEU A 167 32.90 -6.85 2.49
N THR A 168 32.52 -7.93 3.19
CA THR A 168 32.71 -9.30 2.70
C THR A 168 31.41 -10.09 2.66
N ILE A 169 31.32 -11.02 1.70
CA ILE A 169 30.18 -11.96 1.60
C ILE A 169 30.07 -12.80 2.87
N GLU A 170 31.20 -13.21 3.47
CA GLU A 170 31.16 -14.01 4.68
C GLU A 170 30.51 -13.25 5.84
N ASP A 171 30.82 -11.97 6.01
CA ASP A 171 30.22 -11.14 7.04
C ASP A 171 28.72 -10.95 6.81
N TRP A 172 28.31 -10.76 5.55
CA TRP A 172 26.90 -10.68 5.18
C TRP A 172 26.16 -11.99 5.45
N ALA A 173 26.72 -13.13 5.06
CA ALA A 173 26.16 -14.44 5.33
C ALA A 173 26.04 -14.70 6.85
N ASN A 174 27.05 -14.31 7.63
CA ASN A 174 27.01 -14.40 9.10
C ASN A 174 25.90 -13.52 9.70
N ARG A 175 25.73 -12.29 9.22
CA ARG A 175 24.68 -11.38 9.71
C ARG A 175 23.29 -11.92 9.38
N ILE A 176 23.05 -12.30 8.12
CA ILE A 176 21.76 -12.84 7.70
C ILE A 176 21.45 -14.14 8.45
N HIS A 177 22.42 -15.05 8.60
CA HIS A 177 22.25 -16.27 9.39
C HIS A 177 21.80 -15.96 10.82
N ARG A 178 22.43 -14.99 11.50
CA ARG A 178 22.02 -14.59 12.87
C ARG A 178 20.62 -13.98 12.93
N LYS A 179 20.17 -13.31 11.87
CA LYS A 179 18.88 -12.61 11.83
C LYS A 179 17.72 -13.50 11.37
N THR A 180 17.98 -14.49 10.52
CA THR A 180 16.93 -15.32 9.89
C THR A 180 17.04 -16.81 10.21
N SER A 181 18.15 -17.25 10.82
CA SER A 181 18.51 -18.67 11.02
C SER A 181 18.69 -19.48 9.72
N TYR A 182 18.76 -18.83 8.56
CA TYR A 182 19.03 -19.51 7.28
C TYR A 182 20.42 -20.12 7.26
N GLN A 183 20.59 -21.27 6.61
CA GLN A 183 21.86 -21.98 6.60
C GLN A 183 22.98 -21.12 5.97
N LYS A 184 24.10 -20.97 6.68
CA LYS A 184 25.21 -20.10 6.26
C LYS A 184 25.76 -20.45 4.87
N GLN A 185 25.89 -21.74 4.54
CA GLN A 185 26.41 -22.16 3.22
C GLN A 185 25.50 -21.69 2.07
N LEU A 186 24.18 -21.91 2.21
CA LEU A 186 23.19 -21.45 1.25
C LEU A 186 23.24 -19.93 1.04
N LEU A 187 23.43 -19.17 2.13
CA LEU A 187 23.56 -17.72 2.07
C LEU A 187 24.83 -17.28 1.34
N THR A 188 25.97 -17.89 1.65
CA THR A 188 27.26 -17.60 0.99
C THR A 188 27.16 -17.85 -0.51
N ASP A 189 26.62 -18.99 -0.93
CA ASP A 189 26.49 -19.37 -2.33
C ASP A 189 25.58 -18.39 -3.09
N ALA A 190 24.45 -18.02 -2.49
CA ALA A 190 23.52 -17.06 -3.08
C ALA A 190 24.15 -15.66 -3.24
N LEU A 191 24.82 -15.14 -2.20
CA LEU A 191 25.43 -13.82 -2.22
C LEU A 191 26.59 -13.72 -3.23
N GLN A 192 27.36 -14.79 -3.44
CA GLN A 192 28.41 -14.85 -4.46
C GLN A 192 27.85 -14.66 -5.88
N LEU A 193 26.65 -15.18 -6.16
CA LEU A 193 25.98 -15.00 -7.46
C LEU A 193 25.56 -13.55 -7.70
N TYR A 194 25.19 -12.83 -6.64
CA TYR A 194 24.80 -11.41 -6.74
C TYR A 194 26.01 -10.48 -6.83
N MET A 195 27.13 -10.80 -6.17
CA MET A 195 28.36 -9.98 -6.25
C MET A 195 29.06 -10.05 -7.62
N THR A 196 28.84 -11.13 -8.38
CA THR A 196 29.42 -11.33 -9.73
C THR A 196 28.61 -10.70 -10.86
N LYS A 197 27.42 -10.16 -10.58
CA LYS A 197 26.51 -9.57 -11.57
C LYS A 197 26.32 -8.05 -11.44
N SER A 198 27.09 -7.40 -10.57
CA SER A 198 27.08 -5.95 -10.31
C SER A 198 28.38 -5.31 -10.74
#